data_AF-A0A9Q1GHM6-F1
#
_entry.id   AF-A0A9Q1GHM6-F1
#
_cell.length_a   1.000
_cell.length_b   1.000
_cell.length_c   1.000
_cell.angle_alpha   90.00
_cell.angle_beta   90.00
_cell.angle_gamma   90.00
#
_symmetry.space_group_name_H-M   'P 1'
#
loop_
_entity.id
_entity.type
_entity.pdbx_description
1 polymer ?
#
loop_
_entity_poly.entity_id
_entity_poly.type
_entity_poly.pdbx_seq_one_letter_code
_entity_poly.pdbx_strand_id
1 'polypeptide(L)'
;MLANELWYELFDFTHLEYVSESLSDHTPLVLTFPHCPRQRSPFRFLKDLKTPLRKLNKDKFSDIHQQQEIHRAKLLQIQNALHRDPQNKELQQREETNWSTRSLLYAGRLALVNTVVIGVYKFWTSIFMLPKKVTQHITKLCGDYIWGATEERRRQALEMCVPKKNGGLGVKNLEVWNQACATKLVWAIAMKKNLLWVRWIHGRYLRDQQCWDFKAPRDAYWYLKKLCGVKNQFK
;
A
#
# COMPACT_ATOMS: atom_id res chain seq x y z
N MET A 1 -1.29 -14.82 -37.65
CA MET A 1 -1.95 -15.73 -36.69
C MET A 1 -1.72 -15.20 -35.29
N LEU A 2 -2.79 -14.89 -34.55
CA LEU A 2 -2.72 -14.32 -33.19
C LEU A 2 -2.36 -15.37 -32.11
N ALA A 3 -2.60 -16.64 -32.38
CA ALA A 3 -2.13 -17.76 -31.58
C ALA A 3 -0.90 -18.36 -32.27
N ASN A 4 0.26 -18.23 -31.63
CA ASN A 4 1.51 -18.88 -32.00
C ASN A 4 2.00 -19.71 -30.80
N GLU A 5 3.10 -20.45 -30.96
CA GLU A 5 3.71 -21.25 -29.88
C GLU A 5 3.86 -20.45 -28.56
N LEU A 6 4.25 -19.17 -28.64
CA LEU A 6 4.38 -18.28 -27.48
C LEU A 6 3.07 -18.04 -26.73
N TRP A 7 1.91 -18.07 -27.42
CA TRP A 7 0.60 -17.95 -26.78
C TRP A 7 0.32 -19.16 -25.89
N TYR A 8 0.62 -20.36 -26.37
CA TYR A 8 0.43 -21.60 -25.60
C TYR A 8 1.42 -21.72 -24.44
N GLU A 9 2.63 -21.16 -24.55
CA GLU A 9 3.56 -21.06 -23.43
C GLU A 9 3.06 -20.14 -22.30
N LEU A 10 2.41 -19.02 -22.65
CA LEU A 10 1.92 -18.03 -21.68
C LEU A 10 0.53 -18.35 -21.12
N PHE A 11 -0.29 -19.06 -21.90
CA PHE A 11 -1.70 -19.32 -21.63
C PHE A 11 -2.07 -20.79 -21.88
N ASP A 12 -1.32 -21.69 -21.27
CA ASP A 12 -1.49 -23.16 -21.31
C ASP A 12 -2.90 -23.66 -20.96
N PHE A 13 -3.69 -22.83 -20.26
CA PHE A 13 -5.08 -23.09 -19.90
C PHE A 13 -6.12 -22.67 -20.97
N THR A 14 -5.67 -22.19 -22.12
CA THR A 14 -6.55 -21.73 -23.22
C THR A 14 -6.61 -22.75 -24.35
N HIS A 15 -7.82 -23.11 -24.77
CA HIS A 15 -8.06 -23.95 -25.94
C HIS A 15 -8.55 -23.09 -27.10
N LEU A 16 -8.02 -23.38 -28.28
CA LEU A 16 -8.16 -22.56 -29.48
C LEU A 16 -8.65 -23.45 -30.60
N GLU A 17 -9.87 -23.21 -31.07
CA GLU A 17 -10.46 -23.92 -32.20
C GLU A 17 -10.70 -22.94 -33.34
N TYR A 18 -10.11 -23.24 -34.49
CA TYR A 18 -10.41 -22.56 -35.74
C TYR A 18 -11.70 -23.17 -36.30
N VAL A 19 -12.72 -22.34 -36.46
CA VAL A 19 -13.98 -22.78 -37.05
C VAL A 19 -13.82 -22.77 -38.56
N SER A 20 -14.32 -23.81 -39.24
CA SER A 20 -14.29 -23.90 -40.70
C SER A 20 -14.92 -22.66 -41.36
N GLU A 21 -14.36 -22.25 -42.49
CA GLU A 21 -14.81 -21.08 -43.24
C GLU A 21 -16.31 -21.13 -43.53
N SER A 22 -17.01 -20.11 -43.01
CA SER A 22 -18.36 -19.75 -43.45
C SER A 22 -18.23 -18.61 -44.47
N LEU A 23 -19.34 -17.98 -44.87
CA LEU A 23 -19.41 -16.85 -45.83
C LEU A 23 -18.65 -15.57 -45.41
N SER A 24 -17.68 -15.67 -44.50
CA SER A 24 -16.92 -14.56 -43.93
C SER A 24 -15.47 -14.61 -44.39
N ASP A 25 -14.93 -13.49 -44.83
CA ASP A 25 -13.57 -13.34 -45.39
C ASP A 25 -12.44 -13.51 -44.34
N HIS A 26 -12.77 -14.01 -43.14
CA HIS A 26 -11.85 -14.24 -42.05
C HIS A 26 -12.26 -15.53 -41.32
N THR A 27 -11.30 -16.44 -41.13
CA THR A 27 -11.50 -17.68 -40.37
C THR A 27 -11.81 -17.33 -38.90
N PRO A 28 -13.04 -17.55 -38.42
CA PRO A 28 -13.37 -17.20 -37.05
C PRO A 28 -12.66 -18.16 -36.08
N LEU A 29 -12.17 -17.59 -34.99
CA LEU A 29 -11.40 -18.29 -33.97
C LEU A 29 -12.20 -18.29 -32.66
N VAL A 30 -12.42 -19.47 -32.11
CA VAL A 30 -13.12 -19.67 -30.85
C VAL A 30 -12.10 -20.00 -29.78
N LEU A 31 -12.06 -19.18 -28.73
CA LEU A 31 -11.16 -19.32 -27.60
C LEU A 31 -11.95 -19.77 -26.37
N THR A 32 -11.65 -20.96 -25.85
CA THR A 32 -12.35 -21.57 -24.71
C THR A 32 -11.45 -21.69 -23.48
N PHE A 33 -12.05 -21.60 -22.28
CA PHE A 33 -11.36 -21.62 -20.99
C PHE A 33 -11.93 -22.73 -20.07
N PRO A 34 -11.64 -24.01 -20.33
CA PRO A 34 -12.27 -25.13 -19.63
C PRO A 34 -11.88 -25.20 -18.13
N HIS A 35 -10.71 -24.69 -17.76
CA HIS A 35 -10.30 -24.50 -16.37
C HIS A 35 -9.49 -23.21 -16.23
N CYS A 36 -10.14 -22.11 -15.88
CA CYS A 36 -9.43 -20.87 -15.56
C CYS A 36 -8.66 -21.08 -14.24
N PRO A 37 -7.31 -21.04 -14.23
CA PRO A 37 -6.56 -21.18 -13.00
C PRO A 37 -7.00 -20.09 -12.02
N ARG A 38 -7.35 -20.48 -10.79
CA ARG A 38 -7.84 -19.56 -9.75
C ARG A 38 -7.04 -18.26 -9.78
N GLN A 39 -7.73 -17.13 -9.93
CA GLN A 39 -7.08 -15.82 -9.99
C GLN A 39 -6.05 -15.70 -8.87
N ARG A 40 -4.77 -15.52 -9.26
CA ARG A 40 -3.71 -15.24 -8.29
C ARG A 40 -4.12 -13.96 -7.55
N SER A 41 -4.11 -14.02 -6.21
CA SER A 41 -4.50 -12.89 -5.36
C SER A 41 -3.82 -11.60 -5.87
N PRO A 42 -4.58 -10.51 -6.11
CA PRO A 42 -4.06 -9.27 -6.72
C PRO A 42 -2.99 -8.55 -5.88
N PHE A 43 -2.58 -9.12 -4.75
CA PHE A 43 -1.60 -8.59 -3.82
C PHE A 43 -0.53 -9.62 -3.45
N ARG A 44 -0.19 -10.55 -4.35
CA ARG A 44 0.90 -11.52 -4.10
C ARG A 44 2.20 -10.81 -3.73
N PHE A 45 2.52 -9.67 -4.35
CA PHE A 45 3.70 -8.88 -3.97
C PHE A 45 3.72 -8.47 -2.48
N LEU A 46 2.57 -8.16 -1.84
CA LEU A 46 2.54 -7.86 -0.40
C LEU A 46 2.82 -9.11 0.43
N LYS A 47 2.37 -10.27 -0.05
CA LYS A 47 2.71 -11.56 0.56
C LYS A 47 4.19 -11.86 0.36
N ASP A 48 4.75 -11.53 -0.79
CA ASP A 48 6.15 -11.75 -1.12
C ASP A 48 7.07 -10.82 -0.33
N LEU A 49 6.64 -9.59 -0.03
CA LEU A 49 7.34 -8.66 0.88
C LEU A 49 7.30 -9.13 2.34
N LYS A 50 6.36 -10.00 2.72
CA LYS A 50 6.24 -10.49 4.09
C LYS A 50 7.49 -11.23 4.54
N THR A 51 8.06 -12.09 3.69
CA THR A 51 9.20 -12.93 4.04
C THR A 51 10.51 -12.13 4.18
N PRO A 52 10.87 -11.24 3.23
CA PRO A 52 12.00 -10.33 3.34
C PRO A 52 11.88 -9.37 4.53
N LEU A 53 10.68 -8.80 4.77
CA LEU A 53 10.47 -7.94 5.93
C LEU A 53 10.62 -8.71 7.24
N ARG A 54 10.12 -9.96 7.29
CA ARG A 54 10.25 -10.82 8.47
C ARG A 54 11.71 -11.24 8.70
N LYS A 55 12.47 -11.50 7.64
CA LYS A 55 13.91 -11.79 7.70
C LYS A 55 14.69 -10.56 8.15
N LEU A 56 14.47 -9.40 7.54
CA LEU A 56 15.07 -8.14 7.97
C LEU A 56 14.76 -7.84 9.44
N ASN A 57 13.51 -8.09 9.86
CA ASN A 57 13.11 -7.94 11.24
C ASN A 57 13.84 -8.95 12.15
N LYS A 58 14.05 -10.19 11.71
CA LYS A 58 14.77 -11.20 12.50
C LYS A 58 16.28 -10.92 12.58
N ASP A 59 16.90 -10.50 11.49
CA ASP A 59 18.36 -10.40 11.41
C ASP A 59 18.90 -9.10 12.00
N LYS A 60 18.16 -7.98 11.84
CA LYS A 60 18.62 -6.65 12.27
C LYS A 60 17.84 -6.07 13.44
N PHE A 61 16.66 -6.60 13.73
CA PHE A 61 15.70 -5.94 14.60
C PHE A 61 15.00 -6.90 15.60
N SER A 62 15.42 -8.17 15.69
CA SER A 62 14.79 -9.17 16.56
C SER A 62 14.92 -8.76 18.01
N ASP A 63 16.11 -8.30 18.35
CA ASP A 63 16.51 -8.00 19.71
C ASP A 63 16.34 -6.52 19.99
N ILE A 64 15.65 -5.74 19.13
CA ILE A 64 15.43 -4.31 19.38
C ILE A 64 14.74 -4.09 20.73
N HIS A 65 13.85 -4.99 21.14
CA HIS A 65 13.20 -4.84 22.44
C HIS A 65 14.21 -5.01 23.58
N GLN A 66 15.08 -6.01 23.48
CA GLN A 66 16.16 -6.24 24.44
C GLN A 66 17.17 -5.08 24.42
N GLN A 67 17.55 -4.59 23.23
CA GLN A 67 18.40 -3.41 23.06
C GLN A 67 17.74 -2.17 23.65
N GLN A 68 16.44 -1.95 23.44
CA GLN A 68 15.71 -0.83 24.04
C GLN A 68 15.65 -0.92 25.56
N GLU A 69 15.48 -2.11 26.13
CA GLU A 69 15.52 -2.33 27.57
C GLU A 69 16.92 -2.07 28.13
N ILE A 70 17.96 -2.54 27.45
CA ILE A 70 19.36 -2.26 27.82
C ILE A 70 19.64 -0.74 27.75
N HIS A 71 19.22 -0.06 26.68
CA HIS A 71 19.40 1.39 26.55
C HIS A 71 18.56 2.17 27.57
N ARG A 72 17.35 1.71 27.93
CA ARG A 72 16.53 2.30 29.00
C ARG A 72 17.17 2.09 30.37
N ALA A 73 17.64 0.89 30.68
CA ALA A 73 18.31 0.58 31.93
C ALA A 73 19.59 1.42 32.08
N LYS A 74 20.40 1.54 31.02
CA LYS A 74 21.57 2.42 30.98
C LYS A 74 21.20 3.88 31.19
N LEU A 75 20.14 4.36 30.55
CA LEU A 75 19.67 5.73 30.72
C LEU A 75 19.19 5.99 32.16
N LEU A 76 18.43 5.08 32.75
CA LEU A 76 17.98 5.19 34.15
C LEU A 76 19.17 5.22 35.11
N GLN A 77 20.20 4.41 34.85
CA GLN A 77 21.44 4.45 35.63
C GLN A 77 22.15 5.81 35.52
N ILE A 78 22.24 6.37 34.31
CA ILE A 78 22.83 7.69 34.08
C ILE A 78 22.01 8.78 34.78
N GLN A 79 20.68 8.76 34.66
CA GLN A 79 19.79 9.74 35.30
C GLN A 79 19.86 9.67 36.83
N ASN A 80 19.91 8.46 37.39
CA ASN A 80 20.09 8.26 38.83
C ASN A 80 21.45 8.77 39.32
N ALA A 81 22.51 8.68 38.50
CA ALA A 81 23.82 9.23 38.82
C ALA A 81 23.84 10.76 38.71
N LEU A 82 23.19 11.32 37.69
CA LEU A 82 23.06 12.76 37.45
C LEU A 82 22.22 13.46 38.53
N HIS A 83 21.22 12.77 39.08
CA HIS A 83 20.47 13.26 40.24
C HIS A 83 21.33 13.38 41.51
N ARG A 84 22.40 12.57 41.64
CA ARG A 84 23.34 12.64 42.77
C ARG A 84 24.43 13.68 42.54
N ASP A 85 24.82 13.92 41.29
CA ASP A 85 25.79 14.93 40.89
C ASP A 85 25.34 15.67 39.62
N PRO A 86 24.59 16.78 39.77
CA PRO A 86 23.99 17.49 38.63
C PRO A 86 24.99 18.22 37.73
N GLN A 87 26.20 18.53 38.21
CA GLN A 87 27.19 19.31 37.47
C GLN A 87 28.16 18.46 36.65
N ASN A 88 28.02 17.13 36.68
CA ASN A 88 28.89 16.22 35.95
C ASN A 88 28.63 16.28 34.43
N LYS A 89 29.49 17.02 33.72
CA LYS A 89 29.40 17.23 32.26
C LYS A 89 29.56 15.94 31.45
N GLU A 90 30.31 14.95 31.93
CA GLU A 90 30.47 13.66 31.23
C GLU A 90 29.18 12.84 31.27
N LEU A 91 28.48 12.84 32.41
CA LEU A 91 27.20 12.14 32.55
C LEU A 91 26.10 12.81 31.70
N GLN A 92 26.12 14.14 31.59
CA GLN A 92 25.22 14.89 30.70
C GLN A 92 25.43 14.51 29.23
N GLN A 93 26.69 14.47 28.76
CA GLN A 93 27.00 14.03 27.38
C GLN A 93 26.62 12.56 27.13
N ARG A 94 26.80 11.69 28.14
CA ARG A 94 26.41 10.27 28.06
C ARG A 94 24.89 10.07 28.04
N GLU A 95 24.14 10.93 28.72
CA GLU A 95 22.69 10.97 28.64
C GLU A 95 22.25 11.32 27.22
N GLU A 96 22.75 12.43 26.67
CA GLU A 96 22.43 12.89 25.31
C GLU A 96 22.70 11.82 24.24
N THR A 97 23.88 11.18 24.28
CA THR A 97 24.26 10.13 23.32
C THR A 97 23.41 8.87 23.43
N ASN A 98 22.98 8.47 24.64
CA ASN A 98 22.04 7.34 24.81
C ASN A 98 20.64 7.68 24.29
N TRP A 99 20.16 8.90 24.52
CA TRP A 99 18.91 9.40 23.94
C TRP A 99 18.96 9.40 22.41
N SER A 100 20.07 9.84 21.82
CA SER A 100 20.30 9.80 20.37
C SER A 100 20.28 8.36 19.83
N THR A 101 20.95 7.42 20.48
CA THR A 101 21.02 6.02 20.03
C THR A 101 19.64 5.33 20.05
N ARG A 102 18.84 5.57 21.09
CA ARG A 102 17.46 5.05 21.18
C ARG A 102 16.52 5.67 20.14
N SER A 103 16.64 6.98 19.91
CA SER A 103 15.84 7.67 18.89
C SER A 103 16.22 7.24 17.47
N LEU A 104 17.49 6.94 17.20
CA LEU A 104 17.99 6.42 15.93
C LEU A 104 17.36 5.07 15.53
N LEU A 105 17.15 4.15 16.49
CA LEU A 105 16.50 2.85 16.20
C LEU A 105 15.03 3.02 15.76
N TYR A 106 14.31 3.95 16.38
CA TYR A 106 12.90 4.20 16.07
C TYR A 106 12.73 5.05 14.80
N ALA A 107 13.54 6.10 14.67
CA ALA A 107 13.61 6.93 13.47
C ALA A 107 13.98 6.09 12.23
N GLY A 108 14.87 5.10 12.38
CA GLY A 108 15.21 4.15 11.31
C GLY A 108 14.02 3.29 10.88
N ARG A 109 13.23 2.76 11.82
CA ARG A 109 12.00 2.01 11.52
C ARG A 109 10.96 2.88 10.80
N LEU A 110 10.77 4.10 11.27
CA LEU A 110 9.86 5.07 10.65
C LEU A 110 10.32 5.46 9.24
N ALA A 111 11.62 5.64 9.04
CA ALA A 111 12.20 5.93 7.73
C ALA A 111 11.94 4.78 6.74
N LEU A 112 12.21 3.53 7.14
CA LEU A 112 11.94 2.34 6.32
C LEU A 112 10.46 2.19 5.94
N VAL A 113 9.55 2.44 6.88
CA VAL A 113 8.10 2.43 6.57
C VAL A 113 7.78 3.49 5.53
N ASN A 114 8.24 4.73 5.72
CA ASN A 114 7.93 5.84 4.83
C ASN A 114 8.54 5.71 3.43
N THR A 115 9.73 5.14 3.30
CA THR A 115 10.41 4.98 2.00
C THR A 115 9.93 3.74 1.26
N VAL A 116 9.88 2.59 1.92
CA VAL A 116 9.58 1.31 1.28
C VAL A 116 8.08 1.05 1.25
N VAL A 117 7.45 0.87 2.40
CA VAL A 117 6.06 0.40 2.48
C VAL A 117 5.10 1.46 1.92
N ILE A 118 5.26 2.71 2.35
CA ILE A 118 4.44 3.82 1.87
C ILE A 118 4.76 4.15 0.40
N GLY A 119 6.01 3.96 -0.04
CA GLY A 119 6.39 4.12 -1.45
C GLY A 119 5.66 3.14 -2.37
N VAL A 120 5.68 1.85 -2.01
CA VAL A 120 4.96 0.81 -2.75
C VAL A 120 3.45 1.04 -2.70
N TYR A 121 2.90 1.42 -1.55
CA TYR A 121 1.48 1.78 -1.44
C TYR A 121 1.08 2.92 -2.38
N LYS A 122 1.89 3.99 -2.43
CA LYS A 122 1.67 5.13 -3.32
C LYS A 122 1.66 4.73 -4.79
N PHE A 123 2.61 3.88 -5.20
CA PHE A 123 2.66 3.36 -6.56
C PHE A 123 1.34 2.66 -6.93
N TRP A 124 0.88 1.72 -6.10
CA TRP A 124 -0.35 0.97 -6.39
C TRP A 124 -1.60 1.84 -6.34
N THR A 125 -1.75 2.69 -5.33
CA THR A 125 -2.90 3.62 -5.24
C THR A 125 -2.98 4.61 -6.40
N SER A 126 -1.86 4.90 -7.07
CA SER A 126 -1.86 5.75 -8.27
C SER A 126 -2.49 5.07 -9.50
N ILE A 127 -2.54 3.74 -9.52
CA ILE A 127 -3.06 2.94 -10.63
C ILE A 127 -4.48 2.45 -10.31
N PHE A 128 -4.72 1.99 -9.08
CA PHE A 128 -6.01 1.47 -8.64
C PHE A 128 -6.36 1.84 -7.19
N MET A 129 -7.66 1.99 -6.93
CA MET A 129 -8.23 2.07 -5.60
C MET A 129 -8.06 0.76 -4.84
N LEU A 130 -7.38 0.82 -3.70
CA LEU A 130 -7.23 -0.33 -2.80
C LEU A 130 -8.48 -0.56 -1.94
N PRO A 131 -8.87 -1.81 -1.66
CA PRO A 131 -9.94 -2.08 -0.70
C PRO A 131 -9.57 -1.62 0.71
N LYS A 132 -10.54 -1.08 1.45
CA LYS A 132 -10.34 -0.56 2.82
C LYS A 132 -9.64 -1.56 3.76
N LYS A 133 -10.03 -2.84 3.69
CA LYS A 133 -9.42 -3.92 4.48
C LYS A 133 -7.92 -4.06 4.23
N VAL A 134 -7.47 -3.87 2.99
CA VAL A 134 -6.03 -3.94 2.63
C VAL A 134 -5.31 -2.75 3.23
N THR A 135 -5.86 -1.55 3.06
CA THR A 135 -5.28 -0.33 3.64
C THR A 135 -5.15 -0.42 5.16
N GLN A 136 -6.20 -0.87 5.85
CA GLN A 136 -6.19 -1.07 7.30
C GLN A 136 -5.15 -2.10 7.74
N HIS A 137 -5.03 -3.19 7.00
CA HIS A 137 -4.03 -4.22 7.30
C HIS A 137 -2.60 -3.68 7.15
N ILE A 138 -2.33 -2.87 6.11
CA ILE A 138 -1.02 -2.22 5.93
C ILE A 138 -0.74 -1.24 7.06
N THR A 139 -1.71 -0.37 7.40
CA THR A 139 -1.57 0.57 8.52
C THR A 139 -1.27 -0.15 9.83
N LYS A 140 -1.95 -1.26 10.09
CA LYS A 140 -1.70 -2.11 11.27
C LYS A 140 -0.27 -2.67 11.27
N LEU A 141 0.18 -3.25 10.16
CA LEU A 141 1.55 -3.79 10.04
C LEU A 141 2.61 -2.71 10.26
N CYS A 142 2.41 -1.50 9.73
CA CYS A 142 3.29 -0.37 9.98
C CYS A 142 3.32 -0.01 11.47
N GLY A 143 2.16 0.01 12.13
CA GLY A 143 2.04 0.26 13.56
C GLY A 143 2.74 -0.77 14.42
N ASP A 144 2.48 -2.04 14.15
CA ASP A 144 3.11 -3.16 14.86
C ASP A 144 4.63 -3.15 14.67
N TYR A 145 5.12 -2.80 13.47
CA TYR A 145 6.56 -2.70 13.19
C TYR A 145 7.23 -1.52 13.91
N ILE A 146 6.60 -0.35 13.88
CA ILE A 146 7.13 0.87 14.47
C ILE A 146 7.13 0.76 16.01
N TRP A 147 6.01 0.34 16.61
CA TRP A 147 5.78 0.42 18.06
C TRP A 147 5.95 -0.92 18.80
N GLY A 148 5.91 -2.06 18.09
CA GLY A 148 5.85 -3.40 18.69
C GLY A 148 4.41 -3.86 18.98
N ALA A 149 4.24 -5.14 19.33
CA ALA A 149 2.94 -5.82 19.37
C ALA A 149 2.28 -5.91 20.77
N THR A 150 2.50 -4.95 21.68
CA THR A 150 1.85 -4.91 23.01
C THR A 150 0.59 -4.04 23.03
N GLU A 151 -0.37 -4.35 23.92
CA GLU A 151 -1.68 -3.69 23.96
C GLU A 151 -1.63 -2.18 24.22
N GLU A 152 -0.82 -1.72 25.18
CA GLU A 152 -0.67 -0.29 25.49
C GLU A 152 -0.12 0.53 24.31
N ARG A 153 0.69 -0.11 23.45
CA ARG A 153 1.33 0.53 22.29
C ARG A 153 0.43 0.57 21.07
N ARG A 154 -0.68 -0.18 21.06
CA ARG A 154 -1.69 -0.15 20.00
C ARG A 154 -2.46 1.18 19.98
N ARG A 155 -2.58 1.88 21.13
CA ARG A 155 -3.09 3.26 21.20
C ARG A 155 -2.15 4.27 20.52
N GLN A 156 -0.84 4.12 20.68
CA GLN A 156 0.18 4.98 20.05
C GLN A 156 0.22 4.84 18.52
N ALA A 157 -0.26 3.71 17.98
CA ALA A 157 -0.39 3.53 16.53
C ALA A 157 -1.42 4.47 15.89
N LEU A 158 -2.43 4.95 16.64
CA LEU A 158 -3.43 5.90 16.14
C LEU A 158 -2.86 7.31 15.95
N GLU A 159 -1.87 7.69 16.76
CA GLU A 159 -1.19 8.99 16.68
C GLU A 159 -0.14 9.06 15.55
N MET A 160 0.14 7.91 14.92
CA MET A 160 1.12 7.81 13.83
C MET A 160 0.71 8.66 12.61
N CYS A 161 -0.59 8.75 12.34
CA CYS A 161 -1.12 9.49 11.20
C CYS A 161 -1.34 10.98 11.46
N VAL A 162 -1.02 11.45 12.67
CA VAL A 162 -1.12 12.86 13.04
C VAL A 162 0.07 13.63 12.42
N PRO A 163 -0.15 14.84 11.87
CA PRO A 163 0.94 15.66 11.36
C PRO A 163 2.01 15.94 12.41
N LYS A 164 3.29 16.05 12.00
CA LYS A 164 4.40 16.38 12.91
C LYS A 164 4.19 17.70 13.68
N LYS A 165 3.53 18.66 13.05
CA LYS A 165 3.17 19.96 13.67
C LYS A 165 2.23 19.80 14.87
N ASN A 166 1.45 18.72 14.92
CA ASN A 166 0.48 18.44 15.95
C ASN A 166 0.95 17.32 16.89
N GLY A 167 2.27 17.08 16.97
CA GLY A 167 2.85 16.06 17.86
C GLY A 167 2.82 14.62 17.34
N GLY A 168 2.37 14.40 16.11
CA GLY A 168 2.36 13.06 15.49
C GLY A 168 3.64 12.69 14.75
N LEU A 169 3.69 11.47 14.19
CA LEU A 169 4.84 10.99 13.43
C LEU A 169 4.88 11.47 11.97
N GLY A 170 3.76 12.02 11.48
CA GLY A 170 3.61 12.47 10.10
C GLY A 170 3.58 11.34 9.08
N VAL A 171 3.23 10.11 9.48
CA VAL A 171 2.92 9.05 8.52
C VAL A 171 1.62 9.41 7.83
N LYS A 172 1.53 9.22 6.52
CA LYS A 172 0.30 9.55 5.80
C LYS A 172 -0.81 8.57 6.17
N ASN A 173 -1.99 9.09 6.49
CA ASN A 173 -3.18 8.25 6.60
C ASN A 173 -3.46 7.60 5.24
N LEU A 174 -3.27 6.28 5.19
CA LEU A 174 -3.35 5.54 3.95
C LEU A 174 -4.78 5.49 3.37
N GLU A 175 -5.81 5.50 4.22
CA GLU A 175 -7.21 5.52 3.76
C GLU A 175 -7.53 6.85 3.08
N VAL A 176 -7.15 7.96 3.71
CA VAL A 176 -7.32 9.30 3.14
C VAL A 176 -6.51 9.46 1.85
N TRP A 177 -5.28 8.92 1.81
CA TRP A 177 -4.46 8.95 0.61
C TRP A 177 -5.08 8.16 -0.56
N ASN A 178 -5.61 6.96 -0.29
CA ASN A 178 -6.30 6.15 -1.28
C ASN A 178 -7.53 6.88 -1.85
N GLN A 179 -8.28 7.55 -0.98
CA GLN A 179 -9.42 8.35 -1.38
C GLN A 179 -8.99 9.52 -2.28
N ALA A 180 -7.92 10.23 -1.92
CA ALA A 180 -7.37 11.32 -2.73
C ALA A 180 -6.88 10.82 -4.10
N CYS A 181 -6.23 9.66 -4.17
CA CYS A 181 -5.85 9.04 -5.44
C CYS A 181 -7.07 8.64 -6.27
N ALA A 182 -8.11 8.08 -5.65
CA ALA A 182 -9.37 7.77 -6.33
C ALA A 182 -10.00 9.02 -6.95
N THR A 183 -10.03 10.13 -6.22
CA THR A 183 -10.50 11.44 -6.72
C THR A 183 -9.68 11.91 -7.91
N LYS A 184 -8.35 11.77 -7.85
CA LYS A 184 -7.47 12.12 -8.97
C LYS A 184 -7.80 11.32 -10.24
N LEU A 185 -8.18 10.05 -10.09
CA LEU A 185 -8.60 9.19 -11.21
C LEU A 185 -9.96 9.65 -11.77
N VAL A 186 -10.95 9.93 -10.91
CA VAL A 186 -12.24 10.50 -11.33
C VAL A 186 -12.04 11.82 -12.07
N TRP A 187 -11.17 12.69 -11.56
CA TRP A 187 -10.83 13.96 -12.20
C TRP A 187 -10.18 13.77 -13.57
N ALA A 188 -9.29 12.79 -13.72
CA ALA A 188 -8.70 12.47 -15.02
C ALA A 188 -9.74 12.01 -16.05
N ILE A 189 -10.75 11.26 -15.62
CA ILE A 189 -11.89 10.86 -16.46
C ILE A 189 -12.73 12.09 -16.82
N ALA A 190 -13.09 12.92 -15.84
CA ALA A 190 -13.92 14.11 -16.05
C ALA A 190 -13.27 15.11 -17.03
N MET A 191 -11.96 15.32 -16.91
CA MET A 191 -11.17 16.21 -17.78
C MET A 191 -10.76 15.56 -19.12
N LYS A 192 -11.25 14.35 -19.43
CA LYS A 192 -10.91 13.61 -20.66
C LYS A 192 -9.40 13.58 -20.96
N LYS A 193 -8.56 13.37 -19.93
CA LYS A 193 -7.10 13.37 -20.11
C LYS A 193 -6.68 12.36 -21.19
N ASN A 194 -5.68 12.71 -21.99
CA ASN A 194 -5.15 11.86 -23.05
C ASN A 194 -4.31 10.70 -22.47
N LEU A 195 -4.97 9.75 -21.82
CA LEU A 195 -4.41 8.53 -21.26
C LEU A 195 -5.20 7.36 -21.84
N LEU A 196 -4.50 6.26 -22.17
CA LEU A 196 -5.13 5.11 -22.82
C LEU A 196 -6.30 4.54 -22.02
N TRP A 197 -6.14 4.38 -20.71
CA TRP A 197 -7.19 3.87 -19.83
C TRP A 197 -8.38 4.84 -19.69
N VAL A 198 -8.14 6.15 -19.76
CA VAL A 198 -9.22 7.16 -19.77
C VAL A 198 -10.01 7.07 -21.07
N ARG A 199 -9.31 7.01 -22.22
CA ARG A 199 -9.94 6.81 -23.54
C ARG A 199 -10.76 5.53 -23.59
N TRP A 200 -10.24 4.44 -23.02
CA TRP A 200 -10.96 3.17 -22.92
C TRP A 200 -12.22 3.28 -22.06
N ILE A 201 -12.16 3.96 -20.90
CA ILE A 201 -13.35 4.20 -20.05
C ILE A 201 -14.41 5.01 -20.80
N HIS A 202 -13.99 6.06 -21.52
CA HIS A 202 -14.88 6.87 -22.35
C HIS A 202 -15.49 6.04 -23.48
N GLY A 203 -14.70 5.30 -24.26
CA GLY A 203 -15.24 4.50 -25.37
C GLY A 203 -16.14 3.34 -24.94
N ARG A 204 -15.82 2.67 -23.82
CA ARG A 204 -16.56 1.47 -23.40
C ARG A 204 -17.75 1.77 -22.50
N TYR A 205 -17.62 2.70 -21.55
CA TYR A 205 -18.62 2.92 -20.50
C TYR A 205 -19.37 4.24 -20.64
N LEU A 206 -18.66 5.37 -20.69
CA LEU A 206 -19.34 6.68 -20.70
C LEU A 206 -19.95 6.98 -22.08
N ARG A 207 -19.33 6.51 -23.16
CA ARG A 207 -19.65 6.87 -24.55
C ARG A 207 -19.74 8.40 -24.67
N ASP A 208 -20.94 8.93 -24.95
CA ASP A 208 -21.21 10.36 -25.08
C ASP A 208 -21.79 10.99 -23.81
N GLN A 209 -21.95 10.22 -22.72
CA GLN A 209 -22.46 10.74 -21.46
C GLN A 209 -21.42 11.57 -20.70
N GLN A 210 -21.91 12.63 -20.06
CA GLN A 210 -21.10 13.42 -19.14
C GLN A 210 -20.70 12.58 -17.92
N CYS A 211 -19.42 12.68 -17.54
CA CYS A 211 -18.85 11.92 -16.42
C CYS A 211 -19.65 12.10 -15.12
N TRP A 212 -20.10 13.34 -14.86
CA TRP A 212 -20.84 13.69 -13.65
C TRP A 212 -22.23 13.06 -13.58
N ASP A 213 -22.86 12.76 -14.71
CA ASP A 213 -24.21 12.21 -14.77
C ASP A 213 -24.24 10.71 -15.01
N PHE A 214 -23.12 10.14 -15.43
CA PHE A 214 -22.94 8.71 -15.60
C PHE A 214 -23.25 7.91 -14.32
N LYS A 215 -24.18 6.95 -14.40
CA LYS A 215 -24.47 5.99 -13.33
C LYS A 215 -23.97 4.61 -13.76
N ALA A 216 -23.21 3.96 -12.88
CA ALA A 216 -22.73 2.61 -13.15
C ALA A 216 -23.91 1.62 -13.24
N PRO A 217 -23.95 0.74 -14.26
CA PRO A 217 -24.90 -0.36 -14.34
C PRO A 217 -24.90 -1.27 -13.10
N ARG A 218 -26.02 -1.97 -12.83
CA ARG A 218 -26.13 -2.87 -11.65
C ARG A 218 -25.14 -4.02 -11.68
N ASP A 219 -24.81 -4.51 -12.86
CA ASP A 219 -23.84 -5.58 -13.14
C ASP A 219 -22.40 -5.05 -13.33
N ALA A 220 -22.19 -3.73 -13.24
CA ALA A 220 -20.86 -3.15 -13.36
C ALA A 220 -19.89 -3.71 -12.33
N TYR A 221 -18.63 -3.86 -12.75
CA TYR A 221 -17.54 -4.29 -11.89
C TYR A 221 -17.34 -3.33 -10.71
N TRP A 222 -16.90 -3.88 -9.58
CA TRP A 222 -16.78 -3.18 -8.29
C TRP A 222 -16.05 -1.84 -8.39
N TYR A 223 -15.01 -1.77 -9.22
CA TYR A 223 -14.17 -0.60 -9.34
C TYR A 223 -14.87 0.57 -10.04
N LEU A 224 -15.68 0.34 -11.08
CA LEU A 224 -16.49 1.40 -11.70
C LEU A 224 -17.54 1.93 -10.73
N LYS A 225 -18.20 1.04 -9.99
CA LYS A 225 -19.13 1.42 -8.91
C LYS A 225 -18.44 2.27 -7.85
N LYS A 226 -17.20 1.92 -7.48
CA LYS A 226 -16.41 2.72 -6.54
C LYS A 226 -16.01 4.08 -7.10
N LEU A 227 -15.61 4.19 -8.36
CA LEU A 227 -15.34 5.47 -9.01
C LEU A 227 -16.59 6.36 -9.00
N CYS A 228 -17.76 5.80 -9.34
CA CYS A 228 -19.03 6.53 -9.25
C CYS A 228 -19.35 6.94 -7.80
N GLY A 229 -19.07 6.09 -6.82
CA GLY A 229 -19.24 6.43 -5.41
C GLY A 229 -18.34 7.57 -4.94
N VAL A 230 -17.08 7.58 -5.37
CA VAL A 230 -16.12 8.68 -5.09
C VAL A 230 -16.57 9.95 -5.79
N LYS A 231 -16.99 9.85 -7.06
CA LYS A 231 -17.54 10.96 -7.84
C LYS A 231 -18.69 11.66 -7.13
N ASN A 232 -19.60 10.90 -6.52
CA ASN A 232 -20.77 11.44 -5.83
C ASN A 232 -20.41 12.24 -4.56
N GLN A 233 -19.18 12.16 -4.05
CA GLN A 233 -18.74 13.00 -2.94
C GLN A 233 -18.40 14.44 -3.37
N PHE A 234 -18.36 14.70 -4.68
CA PHE A 234 -18.06 16.00 -5.26
C PHE A 234 -19.29 16.69 -5.89
N LYS A 235 -20.47 16.08 -5.77
CA LYS A 235 -21.76 16.73 -6.06
C LYS A 235 -22.34 17.23 -4.74
#